data_AF-A0A1D3RMC0-F1
#
_entry.id   AF-A0A1D3RMC0-F1
#
_cell.length_a   1.000
_cell.length_b   1.000
_cell.length_c   1.000
_cell.angle_alpha   90.00
_cell.angle_beta   90.00
_cell.angle_gamma   90.00
#
_symmetry.space_group_name_H-M   'P 1'
#
loop_
_entity.id
_entity.type
_entity.pdbx_description
1 polymer ?
#
loop_
_entity_poly.entity_id
_entity_poly.type
_entity_poly.pdbx_seq_one_letter_code
_entity_poly.pdbx_strand_id
1 'polypeptide(L)' 'MKKPKMENLDGLTPDDDFTKTVQAESDKAQKVLKKTFSLQQRDFDYINAQAVIMSQEERKPVSASSALRYIIQRDRSARL' A
#
# COMPACT_ATOMS: atom_id res chain seq x y z
N MET A 1 -61.07 -0.07 -17.32
CA MET A 1 -59.68 0.43 -17.46
C MET A 1 -58.76 -0.76 -17.74
N LYS A 2 -58.00 -0.75 -18.84
CA LYS A 2 -57.07 -1.84 -19.19
C LYS A 2 -55.78 -1.69 -18.36
N LYS A 3 -55.32 -2.78 -17.73
CA LYS A 3 -54.07 -2.81 -16.96
C LYS A 3 -52.85 -2.71 -17.90
N PRO A 4 -51.76 -2.03 -17.51
CA PRO A 4 -50.53 -2.02 -18.30
C PRO A 4 -49.89 -3.41 -18.28
N LYS A 5 -49.42 -3.87 -19.45
CA LYS A 5 -48.61 -5.08 -19.57
C LYS A 5 -47.20 -4.75 -19.11
N MET A 6 -46.71 -5.46 -18.10
CA MET A 6 -45.29 -5.48 -17.75
C MET A 6 -44.63 -6.47 -18.70
N GLU A 7 -43.87 -5.95 -19.67
CA GLU A 7 -42.97 -6.78 -20.47
C GLU A 7 -41.78 -7.15 -19.60
N ASN A 8 -41.51 -8.45 -19.52
CA ASN A 8 -40.43 -9.00 -18.70
C ASN A 8 -39.09 -8.48 -19.21
N LEU A 9 -38.27 -7.90 -18.33
CA LEU A 9 -36.88 -7.49 -18.58
C LEU A 9 -35.92 -8.69 -18.62
N ASP A 10 -36.40 -9.84 -19.10
CA ASP A 10 -35.59 -11.05 -19.27
C ASP A 10 -34.90 -11.01 -20.63
N GLY A 11 -33.84 -10.21 -20.73
CA GLY A 11 -33.09 -10.09 -22.00
C GLY A 11 -31.94 -9.09 -22.03
N LEU A 12 -31.68 -8.35 -20.94
CA LEU A 12 -30.47 -7.54 -20.83
C LEU A 12 -29.30 -8.44 -20.44
N THR A 13 -28.77 -9.21 -21.39
CA THR A 13 -27.40 -9.70 -21.29
C THR A 13 -26.50 -8.47 -21.16
N PRO A 14 -25.64 -8.38 -20.13
CA PRO A 14 -24.72 -7.26 -19.99
C PRO A 14 -23.91 -7.12 -21.28
N ASP A 15 -23.95 -5.94 -21.90
CA ASP A 15 -23.17 -5.68 -23.11
C ASP A 15 -21.71 -6.05 -22.86
N ASP A 16 -21.11 -6.79 -23.79
CA ASP A 16 -19.71 -7.23 -23.74
C ASP A 16 -18.71 -6.08 -23.50
N ASP A 17 -19.10 -4.84 -23.79
CA ASP A 17 -18.31 -3.65 -23.54
C ASP A 17 -18.32 -3.21 -22.06
N PHE A 18 -19.39 -3.50 -21.32
CA PHE A 18 -19.45 -3.28 -19.88
C PHE A 18 -18.58 -4.29 -19.12
N THR A 19 -18.58 -5.56 -19.53
CA THR A 19 -17.72 -6.58 -18.93
C THR A 19 -16.24 -6.36 -19.27
N LYS A 20 -15.91 -5.94 -20.51
CA LYS A 20 -14.53 -5.59 -20.91
C LYS A 20 -13.99 -4.38 -20.15
N THR A 21 -14.79 -3.35 -19.91
CA THR A 21 -14.34 -2.17 -19.16
C THR A 21 -14.11 -2.48 -17.69
N VAL A 22 -14.98 -3.28 -17.06
CA VAL A 22 -14.78 -3.78 -15.68
C VAL A 22 -13.51 -4.64 -15.56
N GLN A 23 -13.25 -5.52 -16.54
CA GLN A 23 -12.04 -6.35 -16.56
C GLN A 23 -10.76 -5.50 -16.73
N ALA A 24 -10.80 -4.47 -17.60
CA ALA A 24 -9.65 -3.59 -17.86
C ALA A 24 -9.31 -2.67 -16.67
N GLU A 25 -10.30 -2.28 -15.85
CA GLU A 25 -10.05 -1.58 -14.59
C GLU A 25 -9.48 -2.51 -13.51
N SER A 26 -9.97 -3.74 -13.42
CA SER A 26 -9.43 -4.77 -12.53
C SER A 26 -7.96 -5.09 -12.84
N ASP A 27 -7.59 -5.24 -14.11
CA ASP A 27 -6.22 -5.51 -14.54
C ASP A 27 -5.26 -4.32 -14.30
N LYS A 28 -5.78 -3.08 -14.36
CA LYS A 28 -5.01 -1.87 -13.98
C LYS A 28 -4.79 -1.79 -12.46
N ALA A 29 -5.74 -2.23 -11.64
CA ALA A 29 -5.58 -2.30 -10.19
C ALA A 29 -4.51 -3.34 -9.78
N GLN A 30 -4.42 -4.47 -10.50
CA GLN A 30 -3.37 -5.47 -10.27
C GLN A 30 -1.97 -5.03 -10.74
N LYS A 31 -1.87 -4.24 -11.82
CA LYS A 31 -0.57 -3.74 -12.34
C LYS A 31 0.10 -2.68 -11.48
N VAL A 32 -0.63 -2.06 -10.55
CA VAL A 32 -0.08 -1.15 -9.54
C VAL A 32 0.00 -1.87 -8.19
N LEU A 33 0.48 -3.11 -8.17
CA LEU A 33 1.14 -3.65 -6.99
C LEU A 33 2.38 -2.77 -6.75
N LYS A 34 2.22 -1.65 -6.04
CA LYS A 34 3.34 -0.93 -5.43
C LYS A 34 4.16 -2.00 -4.73
N LYS A 35 5.44 -2.15 -5.09
CA LYS A 35 6.35 -3.06 -4.39
C LYS A 35 6.41 -2.61 -2.93
N THR A 36 5.53 -3.17 -2.12
CA THR A 36 5.50 -2.95 -0.68
C THR A 36 6.55 -3.88 -0.11
N PHE A 37 7.53 -3.30 0.57
CA PHE A 37 8.40 -4.08 1.43
C PHE A 37 7.67 -4.24 2.77
N SER A 38 7.78 -5.42 3.36
CA SER A 38 7.37 -5.65 4.74
C SER A 38 8.62 -5.69 5.60
N LEU A 39 8.54 -5.02 6.74
CA LEU A 39 9.56 -5.13 7.79
C LEU A 39 9.13 -6.22 8.76
N GLN A 40 10.09 -6.99 9.23
CA GLN A 40 9.88 -7.97 10.29
C GLN A 40 9.98 -7.30 11.65
N GLN A 41 9.45 -7.94 12.71
CA GLN A 41 9.50 -7.40 14.08
C GLN A 41 10.92 -7.03 14.50
N ARG A 42 11.93 -7.86 14.15
CA ARG A 42 13.34 -7.58 14.42
C ARG A 42 13.82 -6.24 13.84
N ASP A 43 13.28 -5.82 12.70
CA ASP A 43 13.69 -4.59 12.03
C ASP A 43 13.11 -3.40 12.81
N PHE A 44 11.87 -3.50 13.29
CA PHE A 44 11.26 -2.50 14.17
C PHE A 44 12.00 -2.39 15.50
N ASP A 45 12.36 -3.53 16.11
CA ASP A 45 13.10 -3.57 17.38
C ASP A 45 14.46 -2.89 17.22
N TYR A 46 15.17 -3.16 16.11
CA TYR A 46 16.44 -2.52 15.79
C TYR A 46 16.31 -1.01 15.59
N ILE A 47 15.31 -0.56 14.83
CA ILE A 47 15.04 0.87 14.61
C ILE A 47 14.73 1.58 15.93
N ASN A 48 13.92 0.95 16.79
CA ASN A 48 13.55 1.50 18.10
C ASN A 48 14.76 1.57 19.03
N ALA A 49 15.59 0.52 19.09
CA ALA A 49 16.82 0.53 19.88
C ALA A 49 17.75 1.67 19.43
N GLN A 50 17.91 1.86 18.11
CA GLN A 50 18.71 2.96 17.58
C GLN A 50 18.11 4.33 17.94
N ALA A 51 16.79 4.48 17.91
CA ALA A 51 16.11 5.72 18.31
C ALA A 51 16.36 6.05 19.79
N VAL A 52 16.36 5.04 20.67
CA VAL A 52 16.68 5.22 22.10
C VAL A 52 18.13 5.66 22.29
N ILE A 53 19.08 5.01 21.60
CA ILE A 53 20.50 5.39 21.65
C ILE A 53 20.69 6.84 21.20
N MET A 54 20.15 7.20 20.03
CA MET A 54 20.25 8.58 19.51
C MET A 54 19.57 9.59 20.44
N SER A 55 18.46 9.21 21.08
CA SER A 55 17.77 10.08 22.03
C SER A 55 18.62 10.37 23.28
N GLN A 56 19.38 9.39 23.75
CA GLN A 56 20.32 9.54 24.86
C GLN A 56 21.52 10.43 24.46
N GLU A 57 22.07 10.22 23.27
CA GLU A 57 23.21 11.00 22.74
C GLU A 57 22.83 12.48 22.51
N GLU A 58 21.69 12.72 21.86
CA GLU A 58 21.23 14.07 21.51
C GLU A 58 20.47 14.76 22.65
N ARG A 59 20.22 14.06 23.78
CA ARG A 59 19.44 14.51 24.94
C ARG A 59 18.07 15.09 24.58
N LYS A 60 17.47 14.57 23.52
CA LYS A 60 16.13 14.97 23.04
C LYS A 60 15.40 13.76 22.46
N PRO A 61 14.06 13.79 22.39
CA PRO A 61 13.31 12.72 21.75
C PRO A 61 13.68 12.57 20.28
N VAL A 62 13.94 11.34 19.84
CA VAL A 62 14.22 11.00 18.43
C VAL A 62 13.14 10.07 17.91
N SER A 63 12.60 10.39 16.73
CA SER A 63 11.58 9.56 16.09
C SER A 63 12.17 8.31 15.44
N ALA A 64 11.39 7.22 15.37
CA ALA A 64 11.78 6.01 14.64
C ALA A 64 12.14 6.30 13.18
N SER A 65 11.44 7.24 12.53
CA SER A 65 11.75 7.68 11.17
C SER A 65 13.12 8.35 11.04
N SER A 66 13.55 9.10 12.06
CA SER A 66 14.89 9.71 12.09
C SER A 66 15.97 8.63 12.27
N ALA A 67 15.73 7.69 13.18
CA ALA A 67 16.65 6.56 13.40
C ALA A 67 16.79 5.68 12.16
N LEU A 68 15.70 5.39 11.45
CA LEU A 68 15.73 4.64 10.19
C LEU A 68 16.57 5.37 9.12
N ARG A 69 16.44 6.69 8.98
CA ARG A 69 17.27 7.46 8.04
C ARG A 69 18.75 7.38 8.38
N TYR A 70 19.07 7.49 9.67
CA TYR A 70 20.45 7.35 10.15
C TYR A 70 21.02 5.96 9.81
N ILE A 71 20.26 4.89 10.05
CA ILE A 71 20.65 3.51 9.72
C ILE A 71 20.95 3.39 8.22
N ILE A 72 20.03 3.85 7.36
CA ILE A 72 20.20 3.80 5.89
C ILE A 72 21.43 4.59 5.46
N GLN A 73 21.66 5.77 6.02
CA GLN A 73 22.81 6.60 5.69
C GLN A 73 24.13 5.94 6.11
N ARG A 74 24.19 5.37 7.33
CA ARG A 74 25.36 4.64 7.81
C ARG A 74 25.70 3.45 6.91
N ASP A 75 24.68 2.68 6.52
CA ASP A 75 24.85 1.50 5.67
C ASP A 75 25.31 1.88 4.26
N ARG A 76 24.81 3.00 3.71
CA ARG A 76 25.27 3.53 2.42
C ARG A 76 26.73 3.97 2.47
N SER A 77 27.13 4.65 3.55
CA SER A 77 28.52 5.09 3.73
C SER A 77 29.48 3.91 3.92
N ALA A 78 29.05 2.81 4.54
CA ALA A 78 29.89 1.62 4.73
C ALA A 78 30.14 0.81 3.44
N ARG A 79 29.36 1.07 2.38
CA ARG A 79 29.48 0.39 1.07
C ARG A 79 30.28 1.18 0.04
N LEU A 80 30.68 2.42 0.37
CA LEU A 80 31.52 3.29 -0.45
C LEU A 80 32.97 3.18 0.02
#